data_AF-A0A917A0M6-F1
#
_entry.id   AF-A0A917A0M6-F1
#
_cell.length_a   1.000
_cell.length_b   1.000
_cell.length_c   1.000
_cell.angle_alpha   90.00
_cell.angle_beta   90.00
_cell.angle_gamma   90.00
#
_symmetry.space_group_name_H-M   'P 1'
#
loop_
_entity.id
_entity.type
_entity.pdbx_description
1 polymer ?
#
loop_
_entity_poly.entity_id
_entity_poly.type
_entity_poly.pdbx_seq_one_letter_code
_entity_poly.pdbx_strand_id
1 'polypeptide(L)'
;MIWTCESSKTDILPEPIEGSTAPAIVREPIKPNVAEQAAIAFETAARERDPLLHIVCGLRAIAEAALVGTLAFSPVFELRRLEAAIVSASDGTMGAARYVPAHAVALGFTAALCIIDDSVRRPEFRAPAELAAARIDHVLLLADELDAQFRRQCIERGGDLLRRHVTIQRAMAADVASLTRQ
;
A
#
# COMPACT_ATOMS: atom_id res chain seq x y z
N MET A 1 31.99 33.30 -41.66
CA MET A 1 31.56 34.58 -41.07
C MET A 1 31.84 34.47 -39.58
N ILE A 2 32.92 35.10 -39.13
CA ILE A 2 33.47 35.01 -37.78
C ILE A 2 32.91 36.20 -37.01
N TRP A 3 32.27 35.96 -35.86
CA TRP A 3 31.95 37.01 -34.90
C TRP A 3 32.76 36.76 -33.63
N THR A 4 33.79 37.59 -33.46
CA THR A 4 34.47 37.84 -32.19
C THR A 4 33.61 38.77 -31.37
N CYS A 5 33.31 38.42 -30.11
CA CYS A 5 32.68 39.31 -29.15
C CYS A 5 33.72 39.59 -28.04
N GLU A 6 34.31 40.80 -28.08
CA GLU A 6 35.13 41.35 -27.01
C GLU A 6 34.27 42.26 -26.12
N SER A 7 34.17 41.84 -24.87
CA SER A 7 34.20 42.60 -23.61
C SER A 7 33.58 44.00 -23.46
N SER A 8 32.89 44.10 -22.32
CA SER A 8 32.93 45.18 -21.31
C SER A 8 31.87 46.29 -21.36
N LYS A 9 30.94 46.21 -20.39
CA LYS A 9 30.57 47.35 -19.54
C LYS A 9 29.92 46.86 -18.24
N THR A 10 30.47 47.36 -17.15
CA THR A 10 30.18 47.11 -15.74
C THR A 10 28.88 47.77 -15.27
N ASP A 11 28.24 47.06 -14.33
CA ASP A 11 27.60 47.53 -13.10
C ASP A 11 26.65 48.73 -13.14
N ILE A 12 25.35 48.42 -13.10
CA ILE A 12 24.41 49.08 -12.18
C ILE A 12 23.43 48.00 -11.67
N LEU A 13 23.66 47.48 -10.46
CA LEU A 13 22.67 46.70 -9.71
C LEU A 13 21.63 47.67 -9.15
N PRO A 14 20.32 47.51 -9.41
CA PRO A 14 19.30 48.24 -8.65
C PRO A 14 19.22 47.68 -7.22
N GLU A 15 19.17 48.59 -6.25
CA GLU A 15 19.06 48.25 -4.83
C GLU A 15 17.84 47.37 -4.50
N PRO A 16 17.93 46.51 -3.47
CA PRO A 16 16.85 45.62 -3.11
C PRO A 16 15.67 46.41 -2.54
N ILE A 17 14.49 46.22 -3.14
CA ILE A 17 13.23 46.72 -2.58
C ILE A 17 12.93 45.89 -1.33
N GLU A 18 13.29 46.43 -0.17
CA GLU A 18 12.85 45.92 1.13
C GLU A 18 11.32 45.99 1.19
N GLY A 19 10.68 44.81 1.18
CA GLY A 19 9.22 44.72 1.33
C GLY A 19 8.52 43.64 0.52
N SER A 20 9.22 42.90 -0.36
CA SER A 20 8.61 41.73 -1.02
C SER A 20 8.73 40.49 -0.14
N THR A 21 7.83 40.36 0.83
CA THR A 21 7.53 39.03 1.39
C THR A 21 6.80 38.27 0.30
N ALA A 22 7.57 37.61 -0.58
CA ALA A 22 7.04 36.58 -1.46
C ALA A 22 6.17 35.65 -0.60
N PRO A 23 4.91 35.38 -0.99
CA PRO A 23 4.04 34.56 -0.18
C PRO A 23 4.75 33.25 0.07
N ALA A 24 4.97 32.93 1.35
CA ALA A 24 5.47 31.63 1.74
C ALA A 24 4.56 30.61 1.06
N ILE A 25 5.11 29.86 0.11
CA ILE A 25 4.40 28.75 -0.52
C ILE A 25 4.19 27.76 0.62
N VAL A 26 3.03 27.87 1.28
CA VAL A 26 2.52 26.84 2.17
C VAL A 26 2.27 25.66 1.24
N ARG A 27 3.28 24.81 1.08
CA ARG A 27 3.12 23.53 0.42
C ARG A 27 2.16 22.77 1.31
N GLU A 28 0.90 22.68 0.89
CA GLU A 28 -0.02 21.71 1.47
C GLU A 28 0.70 20.36 1.50
N PRO A 29 0.65 19.62 2.61
CA PRO A 29 1.20 18.28 2.64
C PRO A 29 0.55 17.51 1.49
N ILE A 30 1.38 17.02 0.57
CA ILE A 30 0.91 16.19 -0.55
C ILE A 30 0.16 15.03 0.09
N LYS A 31 -1.16 14.99 -0.07
CA LYS A 31 -1.95 13.84 0.37
C LYS A 31 -1.40 12.63 -0.40
N PRO A 32 -0.87 11.62 0.30
CA PRO A 32 -0.21 10.51 -0.38
C PRO A 32 -1.22 9.83 -1.30
N ASN A 33 -0.85 9.68 -2.57
CA ASN A 33 -1.72 9.09 -3.57
C ASN A 33 -1.99 7.61 -3.23
N VAL A 34 -3.21 7.10 -3.42
CA VAL A 34 -3.53 5.70 -3.07
C VAL A 34 -2.66 4.71 -3.86
N ALA A 35 -2.38 4.99 -5.14
CA ALA A 35 -1.49 4.14 -5.91
C ALA A 35 -0.05 4.14 -5.35
N GLU A 36 0.44 5.29 -4.88
CA GLU A 36 1.75 5.41 -4.23
C GLU A 36 1.80 4.61 -2.92
N GLN A 37 0.78 4.76 -2.07
CA GLN A 37 0.68 4.03 -0.80
C GLN A 37 0.64 2.51 -1.02
N ALA A 38 -0.19 2.06 -1.97
CA ALA A 38 -0.25 0.65 -2.34
C ALA A 38 1.10 0.16 -2.90
N ALA A 39 1.77 0.97 -3.73
CA ALA A 39 3.06 0.60 -4.30
C ALA A 39 4.12 0.43 -3.21
N ILE A 40 4.18 1.35 -2.24
CA ILE A 40 5.08 1.26 -1.08
C ILE A 40 4.82 -0.03 -0.28
N ALA A 41 3.55 -0.43 -0.11
CA ALA A 41 3.22 -1.68 0.58
C ALA A 41 3.79 -2.89 -0.18
N PHE A 42 3.57 -2.99 -1.48
CA PHE A 42 4.11 -4.09 -2.28
C PHE A 42 5.64 -4.08 -2.39
N GLU A 43 6.27 -2.91 -2.51
CA GLU A 43 7.73 -2.77 -2.51
C GLU A 43 8.34 -3.21 -1.19
N THR A 44 7.69 -2.89 -0.07
CA THR A 44 8.11 -3.37 1.26
C THR A 44 7.96 -4.88 1.33
N ALA A 45 6.82 -5.42 0.90
CA ALA A 45 6.57 -6.86 0.87
C ALA A 45 7.64 -7.61 0.05
N ALA A 46 8.05 -7.09 -1.11
CA ALA A 46 9.06 -7.73 -1.96
C ALA A 46 10.45 -7.82 -1.31
N ARG A 47 10.75 -6.99 -0.29
CA ARG A 47 12.04 -6.97 0.40
C ARG A 47 12.03 -7.77 1.70
N GLU A 48 10.85 -8.06 2.24
CA GLU A 48 10.71 -8.67 3.55
C GLU A 48 10.61 -10.19 3.50
N ARG A 49 11.05 -10.83 4.59
CA ARG A 49 10.95 -12.28 4.76
C ARG A 49 9.51 -12.74 5.07
N ASP A 50 8.71 -11.86 5.65
CA ASP A 50 7.30 -12.11 5.97
C ASP A 50 6.41 -11.05 5.31
N PRO A 51 6.11 -11.21 4.00
CA PRO A 51 5.49 -10.16 3.20
C PRO A 51 3.99 -9.98 3.49
N LEU A 52 3.35 -10.92 4.17
CA LEU A 52 1.89 -11.11 4.12
C LEU A 52 1.11 -9.87 4.57
N LEU A 53 1.52 -9.23 5.67
CA LEU A 53 0.85 -8.03 6.17
C LEU A 53 0.85 -6.91 5.13
N HIS A 54 2.00 -6.67 4.50
CA HIS A 54 2.16 -5.61 3.52
C HIS A 54 1.38 -5.90 2.23
N ILE A 55 1.32 -7.17 1.79
CA ILE A 55 0.47 -7.59 0.68
C ILE A 55 -1.00 -7.33 0.98
N VAL A 56 -1.48 -7.72 2.16
CA VAL A 56 -2.87 -7.49 2.58
C VAL A 56 -3.20 -6.00 2.55
N CYS A 57 -2.33 -5.15 3.11
CA CYS A 57 -2.52 -3.71 3.08
C CYS A 57 -2.60 -3.15 1.65
N GLY A 58 -1.68 -3.59 0.77
CA GLY A 58 -1.67 -3.17 -0.64
C GLY A 58 -2.93 -3.60 -1.40
N LEU A 59 -3.36 -4.86 -1.23
CA LEU A 59 -4.57 -5.38 -1.87
C LEU A 59 -5.83 -4.66 -1.39
N ARG A 60 -5.96 -4.43 -0.07
CA ARG A 60 -7.10 -3.67 0.48
C ARG A 60 -7.13 -2.23 -0.02
N ALA A 61 -5.98 -1.57 -0.11
CA ALA A 61 -5.88 -0.22 -0.66
C ALA A 61 -6.33 -0.16 -2.14
N ILE A 62 -5.94 -1.14 -2.96
CA ILE A 62 -6.40 -1.24 -4.35
C ILE A 62 -7.91 -1.45 -4.42
N ALA A 63 -8.46 -2.39 -3.64
CA ALA A 63 -9.89 -2.68 -3.64
C ALA A 63 -10.72 -1.46 -3.21
N GLU A 64 -10.32 -0.79 -2.13
CA GLU A 64 -10.97 0.43 -1.65
C GLU A 64 -10.91 1.55 -2.70
N ALA A 65 -9.73 1.76 -3.30
CA ALA A 65 -9.56 2.78 -4.32
C ALA A 65 -10.34 2.48 -5.61
N ALA A 66 -10.54 1.20 -5.94
CA ALA A 66 -11.39 0.79 -7.06
C ALA A 66 -12.87 1.07 -6.77
N LEU A 67 -13.35 0.75 -5.56
CA LEU A 67 -14.73 1.00 -5.14
C LEU A 67 -15.08 2.49 -5.15
N VAL A 68 -14.14 3.35 -4.73
CA VAL A 68 -14.33 4.82 -4.68
C VAL A 68 -13.92 5.50 -6.00
N GLY A 69 -13.28 4.78 -6.92
CA GLY A 69 -12.81 5.29 -8.20
C GLY A 69 -11.58 6.20 -8.12
N THR A 70 -10.84 6.20 -6.99
CA THR A 70 -9.71 7.10 -6.76
C THR A 70 -8.45 6.73 -7.54
N LEU A 71 -8.33 5.47 -7.97
CA LEU A 71 -7.22 5.04 -8.86
C LEU A 71 -7.20 5.84 -10.17
N ALA A 72 -8.35 6.24 -10.70
CA ALA A 72 -8.43 7.01 -11.95
C ALA A 72 -7.83 8.42 -11.83
N PHE A 73 -7.65 8.94 -10.61
CA PHE A 73 -7.00 10.22 -10.35
C PHE A 73 -5.51 10.09 -10.02
N SER A 74 -5.00 8.86 -9.91
CA SER A 74 -3.58 8.62 -9.71
C SER A 74 -2.80 8.99 -10.98
N PRO A 75 -1.62 9.61 -10.86
CA PRO A 75 -0.73 9.78 -12.00
C PRO A 75 -0.38 8.43 -12.64
N VAL A 76 -0.33 8.38 -13.97
CA VAL A 76 -0.03 7.14 -14.71
C VAL A 76 1.30 6.52 -14.29
N PHE A 77 2.31 7.32 -13.95
CA PHE A 77 3.59 6.80 -13.50
C PHE A 77 3.49 6.07 -12.15
N GLU A 78 2.61 6.50 -11.24
CA GLU A 78 2.36 5.80 -9.96
C GLU A 78 1.59 4.49 -10.20
N LEU A 79 0.67 4.47 -11.16
CA LEU A 79 -0.03 3.24 -11.53
C LEU A 79 0.92 2.21 -12.15
N ARG A 80 1.86 2.63 -13.01
CA ARG A 80 2.92 1.77 -13.55
C ARG A 80 3.88 1.26 -12.47
N ARG A 81 4.24 2.13 -11.53
CA ARG A 81 5.05 1.73 -10.37
C ARG A 81 4.33 0.69 -9.53
N LEU A 82 3.04 0.88 -9.27
CA LEU A 82 2.20 -0.07 -8.55
C LEU A 82 2.12 -1.43 -9.27
N GLU A 83 1.91 -1.45 -10.59
CA GLU A 83 1.93 -2.69 -11.38
C GLU A 83 3.26 -3.45 -11.20
N ALA A 84 4.39 -2.73 -11.33
CA ALA A 84 5.72 -3.33 -11.16
C ALA A 84 5.93 -3.85 -9.73
N ALA A 85 5.46 -3.13 -8.72
CA ALA A 85 5.56 -3.53 -7.33
C ALA A 85 4.75 -4.81 -7.05
N ILE A 86 3.52 -4.91 -7.57
CA ILE A 86 2.68 -6.12 -7.46
C ILE A 86 3.40 -7.34 -8.07
N VAL A 87 3.93 -7.18 -9.29
CA VAL A 87 4.67 -8.25 -9.96
C VAL A 87 5.88 -8.67 -9.13
N SER A 88 6.67 -7.71 -8.64
CA SER A 88 7.84 -7.98 -7.80
C SER A 88 7.51 -8.70 -6.49
N ALA A 89 6.33 -8.45 -5.91
CA ALA A 89 5.93 -9.05 -4.65
C ALA A 89 5.26 -10.43 -4.82
N SER A 90 4.83 -10.77 -6.03
CA SER A 90 4.01 -11.96 -6.31
C SER A 90 4.72 -13.28 -5.97
N ASP A 91 5.96 -13.47 -6.43
CA ASP A 91 6.73 -14.70 -6.18
C ASP A 91 7.00 -14.92 -4.69
N GLY A 92 7.41 -13.86 -3.99
CA GLY A 92 7.62 -13.89 -2.54
C GLY A 92 6.33 -14.22 -1.79
N THR A 93 5.20 -13.69 -2.26
CA THR A 93 3.88 -14.00 -1.69
C THR A 93 3.51 -15.45 -1.90
N MET A 94 3.71 -16.02 -3.10
CA MET A 94 3.42 -17.43 -3.35
C MET A 94 4.24 -18.36 -2.45
N GLY A 95 5.50 -18.02 -2.16
CA GLY A 95 6.33 -18.76 -1.20
C GLY A 95 5.90 -18.58 0.26
N ALA A 96 5.43 -17.38 0.62
CA ALA A 96 4.98 -17.07 1.97
C ALA A 96 3.59 -17.63 2.28
N ALA A 97 2.68 -17.70 1.29
CA ALA A 97 1.28 -18.06 1.41
C ALA A 97 1.02 -19.59 1.50
N ARG A 98 1.69 -20.26 2.43
CA ARG A 98 1.64 -21.73 2.64
C ARG A 98 0.25 -22.39 2.68
N TYR A 99 -0.78 -21.69 3.13
CA TYR A 99 -2.13 -22.25 3.27
C TYR A 99 -3.08 -21.79 2.17
N VAL A 100 -2.62 -20.92 1.26
CA VAL A 100 -3.40 -20.42 0.14
C VAL A 100 -2.85 -21.05 -1.14
N PRO A 101 -3.68 -21.72 -1.96
CA PRO A 101 -3.21 -22.30 -3.21
C PRO A 101 -2.57 -21.25 -4.12
N ALA A 102 -1.42 -21.58 -4.74
CA ALA A 102 -0.69 -20.65 -5.59
C ALA A 102 -1.55 -20.05 -6.73
N HIS A 103 -2.47 -20.83 -7.30
CA HIS A 103 -3.39 -20.35 -8.33
C HIS A 103 -4.38 -19.30 -7.80
N ALA A 104 -4.80 -19.39 -6.53
CA ALA A 104 -5.68 -18.39 -5.91
C ALA A 104 -4.91 -17.08 -5.67
N VAL A 105 -3.64 -17.18 -5.24
CA VAL A 105 -2.71 -16.04 -5.14
C VAL A 105 -2.53 -15.36 -6.50
N ALA A 106 -2.23 -16.15 -7.55
CA ALA A 106 -2.07 -15.64 -8.90
C ALA A 106 -3.35 -14.97 -9.42
N LEU A 107 -4.53 -15.56 -9.15
CA LEU A 107 -5.81 -15.00 -9.55
C LEU A 107 -6.09 -13.64 -8.89
N GLY A 108 -5.87 -13.52 -7.57
CA GLY A 108 -6.07 -12.25 -6.86
C GLY A 108 -5.10 -11.15 -7.31
N PHE A 109 -3.82 -11.48 -7.55
CA PHE A 109 -2.88 -10.52 -8.15
C PHE A 109 -3.26 -10.13 -9.57
N THR A 110 -3.70 -11.09 -10.40
CA THR A 110 -4.18 -10.79 -11.75
C THR A 110 -5.38 -9.85 -11.70
N ALA A 111 -6.32 -10.09 -10.78
CA ALA A 111 -7.46 -9.22 -10.58
C ALA A 111 -7.04 -7.79 -10.18
N ALA A 112 -6.06 -7.66 -9.27
CA ALA A 112 -5.51 -6.35 -8.88
C ALA A 112 -4.87 -5.61 -10.07
N LEU A 113 -4.08 -6.31 -10.89
CA LEU A 113 -3.49 -5.73 -12.11
C LEU A 113 -4.57 -5.29 -13.11
N CYS A 114 -5.62 -6.09 -13.30
CA CYS A 114 -6.72 -5.72 -14.17
C CYS A 114 -7.50 -4.49 -13.69
N ILE A 115 -7.66 -4.32 -12.37
CA ILE A 115 -8.26 -3.10 -11.79
C ILE A 115 -7.42 -1.87 -12.12
N ILE A 116 -6.10 -1.98 -11.99
CA ILE A 116 -5.17 -0.89 -12.31
C ILE A 116 -5.23 -0.56 -13.81
N ASP A 117 -5.20 -1.56 -14.68
CA ASP A 117 -5.30 -1.36 -16.13
C ASP A 117 -6.64 -0.70 -16.54
N ASP A 118 -7.77 -1.09 -15.92
CA ASP A 118 -9.06 -0.44 -16.16
C ASP A 118 -9.07 1.04 -15.76
N SER A 119 -8.29 1.42 -14.74
CA SER A 119 -8.24 2.81 -14.25
C SER A 119 -7.61 3.78 -15.25
N VAL A 120 -6.69 3.29 -16.09
CA VAL A 120 -6.03 4.10 -17.15
C VAL A 120 -6.78 4.05 -18.50
N ARG A 121 -7.70 3.10 -18.66
CA ARG A 121 -8.47 2.96 -19.90
C ARG A 121 -9.52 4.06 -20.03
N ARG A 122 -9.79 4.44 -21.29
CA ARG A 122 -10.94 5.28 -21.63
C ARG A 122 -12.24 4.56 -21.25
N PRO A 123 -13.30 5.28 -20.84
CA PRO A 123 -14.53 4.69 -20.33
C PRO A 123 -15.14 3.61 -21.24
N GLU A 124 -15.07 3.80 -22.57
CA GLU A 124 -15.59 2.87 -23.57
C GLU A 124 -14.84 1.52 -23.66
N PHE A 125 -13.63 1.44 -23.09
CA PHE A 125 -12.80 0.23 -23.08
C PHE A 125 -12.68 -0.41 -21.68
N ARG A 126 -13.35 0.15 -20.67
CA ARG A 126 -13.34 -0.39 -19.31
C ARG A 126 -14.16 -1.68 -19.23
N ALA A 127 -13.82 -2.53 -18.27
CA ALA A 127 -14.61 -3.71 -18.00
C ALA A 127 -16.07 -3.36 -17.65
N PRO A 128 -17.04 -4.22 -18.02
CA PRO A 128 -18.41 -4.13 -17.51
C PRO A 128 -18.42 -4.17 -15.98
N ALA A 129 -19.41 -3.52 -15.37
CA ALA A 129 -19.52 -3.39 -13.91
C ALA A 129 -19.49 -4.76 -13.18
N GLU A 130 -20.12 -5.78 -13.74
CA GLU A 130 -20.11 -7.14 -13.18
C GLU A 130 -18.71 -7.75 -13.13
N LEU A 131 -17.92 -7.54 -14.18
CA LEU A 131 -16.54 -8.01 -14.25
C LEU A 131 -15.63 -7.20 -13.31
N ALA A 132 -15.86 -5.89 -13.21
CA ALA A 132 -15.15 -5.04 -12.25
C ALA A 132 -15.43 -5.47 -10.81
N ALA A 133 -16.69 -5.76 -10.46
CA ALA A 133 -17.08 -6.28 -9.16
C ALA A 133 -16.41 -7.63 -8.86
N ALA A 134 -16.45 -8.57 -9.80
CA ALA A 134 -15.79 -9.87 -9.65
C ALA A 134 -14.27 -9.74 -9.42
N ARG A 135 -13.61 -8.77 -10.06
CA ARG A 135 -12.18 -8.50 -9.83
C ARG A 135 -11.94 -7.97 -8.41
N ILE A 136 -12.76 -7.04 -7.94
CA ILE A 136 -12.68 -6.52 -6.57
C ILE A 136 -12.89 -7.64 -5.55
N ASP A 137 -13.88 -8.50 -5.77
CA ASP A 137 -14.15 -9.66 -4.91
C ASP A 137 -12.95 -10.61 -4.85
N HIS A 138 -12.32 -10.91 -5.99
CA HIS A 138 -11.12 -11.76 -5.99
C HIS A 138 -9.93 -11.13 -5.26
N VAL A 139 -9.75 -9.81 -5.35
CA VAL A 139 -8.72 -9.09 -4.59
C VAL A 139 -8.99 -9.17 -3.09
N LEU A 140 -10.23 -8.96 -2.68
CA LEU A 140 -10.63 -9.00 -1.26
C LEU A 140 -10.55 -10.41 -0.68
N LEU A 141 -11.00 -11.43 -1.43
CA LEU A 141 -10.87 -12.83 -1.03
C LEU A 141 -9.41 -13.20 -0.77
N LEU A 142 -8.51 -12.82 -1.69
CA LEU A 142 -7.08 -13.06 -1.49
C LEU A 142 -6.55 -12.31 -0.25
N ALA A 143 -6.93 -11.04 -0.08
CA ALA A 143 -6.51 -10.26 1.08
C ALA A 143 -6.96 -10.89 2.41
N ASP A 144 -8.19 -11.41 2.47
CA ASP A 144 -8.73 -12.06 3.66
C ASP A 144 -8.02 -13.40 3.96
N GLU A 145 -7.75 -14.21 2.94
CA GLU A 145 -7.02 -15.48 3.11
C GLU A 145 -5.57 -15.25 3.58
N LEU A 146 -4.88 -14.26 3.02
CA LEU A 146 -3.52 -13.90 3.43
C LEU A 146 -3.49 -13.30 4.85
N ASP A 147 -4.48 -12.49 5.23
CA ASP A 147 -4.61 -11.96 6.59
C ASP A 147 -4.89 -13.10 7.60
N ALA A 148 -5.82 -14.01 7.27
CA ALA A 148 -6.10 -15.18 8.09
C ALA A 148 -4.84 -16.02 8.30
N GLN A 149 -4.05 -16.24 7.25
CA GLN A 149 -2.78 -16.91 7.35
C GLN A 149 -1.75 -16.14 8.20
N PHE A 150 -1.59 -14.83 7.99
CA PHE A 150 -0.69 -14.00 8.77
C PHE A 150 -1.01 -14.10 10.27
N ARG A 151 -2.30 -14.00 10.64
CA ARG A 151 -2.75 -14.16 12.03
C ARG A 151 -2.41 -15.55 12.59
N ARG A 152 -2.58 -16.63 11.81
CA ARG A 152 -2.16 -17.98 12.21
C ARG A 152 -0.65 -18.02 12.50
N GLN A 153 0.17 -17.45 11.63
CA GLN A 153 1.63 -17.39 11.84
C GLN A 153 2.02 -16.58 13.08
N CYS A 154 1.33 -15.46 13.34
CA CYS A 154 1.52 -14.68 14.57
C CYS A 154 1.19 -15.51 15.82
N ILE A 155 0.10 -16.27 15.80
CA ILE A 155 -0.30 -17.16 16.91
C ILE A 155 0.71 -18.30 17.09
N GLU A 156 1.22 -18.88 16.01
CA GLU A 156 2.23 -19.95 16.08
C GLU A 156 3.56 -19.46 16.67
N ARG A 157 4.02 -18.27 16.28
CA ARG A 157 5.29 -17.69 16.77
C ARG A 157 5.16 -17.09 18.18
N GLY A 158 4.04 -16.43 18.44
CA GLY A 158 3.82 -15.58 19.60
C GLY A 158 2.86 -16.14 20.63
N GLY A 159 2.27 -17.32 20.40
CA GLY A 159 1.15 -17.84 21.19
C GLY A 159 -0.14 -17.04 21.00
N ASP A 160 -1.28 -17.66 21.31
CA ASP A 160 -2.57 -16.97 21.31
C ASP A 160 -2.63 -15.97 22.48
N LEU A 161 -2.59 -14.67 22.17
CA LEU A 161 -2.63 -13.59 23.14
C LEU A 161 -3.89 -13.62 24.01
N LEU A 162 -5.04 -14.01 23.45
CA LEU A 162 -6.28 -14.15 24.21
C LEU A 162 -6.18 -15.31 25.20
N ARG A 163 -5.65 -16.47 24.76
CA ARG A 163 -5.38 -17.59 25.69
C ARG A 163 -4.40 -17.20 26.78
N ARG A 164 -3.33 -16.45 26.46
CA ARG A 164 -2.38 -15.95 27.47
C ARG A 164 -3.06 -15.01 28.46
N HIS A 165 -3.85 -14.06 27.97
CA HIS A 165 -4.58 -13.12 28.81
C HIS A 165 -5.58 -13.82 29.74
N VAL A 166 -6.37 -14.75 29.21
CA VAL A 166 -7.32 -15.56 30.02
C VAL A 166 -6.58 -16.40 31.07
N THR A 167 -5.42 -16.96 30.71
CA THR A 167 -4.59 -17.73 31.66
C THR A 167 -4.07 -16.85 32.78
N ILE A 168 -3.59 -15.65 32.46
CA ILE A 168 -3.12 -14.67 33.45
C ILE A 168 -4.28 -14.24 34.37
N GLN A 169 -5.45 -13.90 33.81
CA GLN A 169 -6.61 -13.52 34.63
C GLN A 169 -7.06 -14.65 35.57
N ARG A 170 -7.04 -15.91 35.09
CA ARG A 170 -7.36 -17.07 35.94
C ARG A 170 -6.35 -17.28 37.05
N ALA A 171 -5.06 -17.09 36.77
CA ALA A 171 -4.00 -17.18 37.78
C ALA A 171 -4.17 -16.09 38.85
N MET A 172 -4.40 -14.84 38.43
CA MET A 172 -4.65 -13.72 39.36
C MET A 172 -5.89 -13.96 40.24
N ALA A 173 -6.97 -14.48 39.67
CA ALA A 173 -8.18 -14.80 40.43
C ALA A 173 -7.95 -15.94 41.44
N ALA A 174 -7.13 -16.94 41.10
CA ALA A 174 -6.77 -18.02 42.00
C ALA A 174 -5.89 -17.55 43.18
N ASP A 175 -4.95 -16.63 42.93
CA ASP A 175 -4.10 -16.04 43.97
C ASP A 175 -4.91 -15.16 44.94
N VAL A 176 -5.86 -14.38 44.45
CA VAL A 176 -6.76 -13.61 45.32
C VAL A 176 -7.64 -14.54 46.18
N ALA A 177 -8.10 -15.66 45.61
CA ALA A 177 -8.91 -16.65 46.31
C ALA A 177 -8.12 -17.51 47.34
N SER A 178 -6.80 -17.55 47.24
CA SER A 178 -5.93 -18.24 48.21
C SER A 178 -5.56 -17.31 49.37
N LEU A 179 -5.36 -16.01 49.11
CA LEU A 179 -5.11 -14.97 50.12
C LEU A 179 -6.31 -14.69 51.03
N THR A 180 -7.54 -14.85 50.53
CA THR A 180 -8.77 -14.62 51.29
C THR A 180 -9.22 -15.82 52.14
N ARG A 181 -8.53 -16.96 52.04
CA ARG A 181 -8.80 -18.18 52.82
C ARG A 181 -7.84 -18.38 54.01
N GLN A 182 -6.91 -17.46 54.23
CA GLN A 182 -6.07 -17.38 55.44
C GLN A 182 -6.70 -16.43 56.46
#